data_AF-A4BPP5-F1
#
_entry.id   AF-A4BPP5-F1
#
_cell.length_a   1.000
_cell.length_b   1.000
_cell.length_c   1.000
_cell.angle_alpha   90.00
_cell.angle_beta   90.00
_cell.angle_gamma   90.00
#
_symmetry.space_group_name_H-M   'P 1'
#
loop_
_entity.id
_entity.type
_entity.pdbx_description
1 polymer ?
#
loop_
_entity_poly.entity_id
_entity_poly.type
_entity_poly.pdbx_seq_one_letter_code
_entity_poly.pdbx_strand_id
1 'polypeptide(L)'
;MALLAEEIVEEWLNRNGYFTIRGMKLGVHEIDLLAIGQTEDDAVECRHIEVQASMRPVSYISRVPKAAQRRGKAANSSKRTDEELREGVAEWVTTKYKHPRKLSLMEKLWRGNWSKELVINNVKSEDEVALIKGHGIRILRLVDVVSSLKKRGDFTAAGADFVDLIHMGESAQQGAAADAKKRRG
;
A
#
# COMPACT_ATOMS: atom_id res chain seq x y z
N MET A 1 -3.23 -2.19 -11.42
CA MET A 1 -3.99 -2.31 -10.15
C MET A 1 -3.47 -1.39 -9.06
N ALA A 2 -2.15 -1.13 -8.96
CA ALA A 2 -1.61 -0.16 -8.01
C ALA A 2 -2.23 1.24 -8.18
N LEU A 3 -2.25 1.78 -9.42
CA LEU A 3 -2.86 3.08 -9.73
C LEU A 3 -4.31 3.25 -9.25
N LEU A 4 -5.15 2.22 -9.45
CA LEU A 4 -6.54 2.22 -8.99
C LEU A 4 -6.65 2.22 -7.46
N ALA A 5 -5.79 1.45 -6.79
CA ALA A 5 -5.77 1.41 -5.34
C ALA A 5 -5.24 2.71 -4.73
N GLU A 6 -4.27 3.35 -5.38
CA GLU A 6 -3.78 4.68 -4.98
C GLU A 6 -4.89 5.73 -5.08
N GLU A 7 -5.70 5.71 -6.14
CA GLU A 7 -6.86 6.61 -6.29
C GLU A 7 -7.91 6.39 -5.20
N ILE A 8 -8.20 5.14 -4.85
CA ILE A 8 -9.12 4.82 -3.75
C ILE A 8 -8.57 5.34 -2.40
N VAL A 9 -7.26 5.19 -2.18
CA VAL A 9 -6.61 5.68 -0.95
C VAL A 9 -6.58 7.21 -0.91
N GLU A 10 -6.31 7.86 -2.05
CA GLU A 10 -6.38 9.31 -2.21
C GLU A 10 -7.78 9.85 -1.88
N GLU A 11 -8.81 9.27 -2.47
CA GLU A 11 -10.20 9.66 -2.21
C GLU A 11 -10.59 9.45 -0.74
N TRP A 12 -10.15 8.34 -0.14
CA TRP A 12 -10.33 8.12 1.29
C TRP A 12 -9.67 9.20 2.14
N LEU A 13 -8.45 9.62 1.82
CA LEU A 13 -7.76 10.70 2.53
C LEU A 13 -8.47 12.04 2.34
N ASN A 14 -8.87 12.38 1.12
CA ASN A 14 -9.58 13.62 0.82
C ASN A 14 -10.89 13.74 1.62
N ARG A 15 -11.67 12.65 1.70
CA ARG A 15 -12.90 12.62 2.52
C ARG A 15 -12.65 12.72 4.02
N ASN A 16 -11.42 12.48 4.47
CA ASN A 16 -10.98 12.65 5.85
C ASN A 16 -10.30 14.02 6.08
N GLY A 17 -10.46 14.97 5.16
CA GLY A 17 -9.97 16.34 5.35
C GLY A 17 -8.47 16.51 5.12
N TYR A 18 -7.81 15.52 4.51
CA TYR A 18 -6.41 15.67 4.11
C TYR A 18 -6.31 16.30 2.72
N PHE A 19 -5.33 17.18 2.55
CA PHE A 19 -4.78 17.53 1.25
C PHE A 19 -3.78 16.46 0.82
N THR A 20 -3.94 15.91 -0.40
CA THR A 20 -3.08 14.84 -0.92
C THR A 20 -2.19 15.30 -2.08
N ILE A 21 -1.02 14.67 -2.20
CA ILE A 21 -0.20 14.69 -3.41
C ILE A 21 0.13 13.25 -3.79
N ARG A 22 -0.27 12.83 -4.98
CA ARG A 22 -0.07 11.47 -5.51
C ARG A 22 1.04 11.40 -6.57
N GLY A 23 1.77 10.28 -6.62
CA GLY A 23 2.70 9.95 -7.71
C GLY A 23 3.93 10.87 -7.79
N MET A 24 4.48 11.24 -6.63
CA MET A 24 5.55 12.23 -6.55
C MET A 24 6.90 11.63 -6.96
N LYS A 25 7.40 12.03 -8.13
CA LYS A 25 8.65 11.50 -8.71
C LYS A 25 9.90 12.25 -8.25
N LEU A 26 10.93 11.48 -7.92
CA LEU A 26 12.25 11.90 -7.45
C LEU A 26 13.35 11.14 -8.21
N GLY A 27 13.49 11.44 -9.50
CA GLY A 27 14.33 10.67 -10.41
C GLY A 27 13.76 9.26 -10.61
N VAL A 28 14.49 8.23 -10.18
CA VAL A 28 14.03 6.82 -10.23
C VAL A 28 13.18 6.41 -9.04
N HIS A 29 13.00 7.29 -8.06
CA HIS A 29 12.17 7.04 -6.88
C HIS A 29 10.82 7.70 -7.04
N GLU A 30 9.82 7.12 -6.37
CA GLU A 30 8.46 7.62 -6.33
C GLU A 30 7.94 7.49 -4.90
N ILE A 31 7.16 8.47 -4.46
CA ILE A 31 6.30 8.38 -3.29
C ILE A 31 4.87 8.28 -3.81
N ASP A 32 4.17 7.22 -3.42
CA ASP A 32 2.82 6.95 -3.94
C ASP A 32 1.86 8.04 -3.46
N LEU A 33 1.74 8.28 -2.15
CA LEU A 33 0.97 9.40 -1.61
C LEU A 33 1.65 10.11 -0.43
N LEU A 34 1.53 11.43 -0.41
CA LEU A 34 1.71 12.27 0.77
C LEU A 34 0.36 12.89 1.13
N ALA A 35 0.04 12.95 2.41
CA ALA A 35 -1.19 13.58 2.90
C ALA A 35 -0.87 14.51 4.08
N ILE A 36 -1.46 15.70 4.08
CA ILE A 36 -1.34 16.70 5.14
C ILE A 36 -2.74 17.09 5.57
N GLY A 37 -3.03 17.01 6.86
CA GLY A 37 -4.33 17.34 7.43
C GLY A 37 -4.19 17.93 8.83
N GLN A 38 -5.31 18.23 9.46
CA GLN A 38 -5.38 18.67 10.85
C GLN A 38 -6.12 17.63 11.68
N THR A 39 -5.64 17.43 12.90
CA THR A 39 -6.34 16.64 13.93
C THR A 39 -7.45 17.48 14.58
N GLU A 40 -8.30 16.84 15.38
CA GLU A 40 -9.35 17.53 16.15
C GLU A 40 -8.77 18.57 17.14
N ASP A 41 -7.52 18.39 17.58
CA ASP A 41 -6.78 19.30 18.46
C ASP A 41 -5.98 20.37 17.69
N ASP A 42 -6.33 20.66 16.44
CA ASP A 42 -5.64 21.58 15.50
C ASP A 42 -4.17 21.25 15.21
N ALA A 43 -3.64 20.12 15.70
CA ALA A 43 -2.29 19.69 15.38
C ALA A 43 -2.21 19.20 13.93
N VAL A 44 -1.15 19.57 13.21
CA VAL A 44 -0.92 19.11 11.84
C VAL A 44 -0.45 17.67 11.83
N GLU A 45 -1.12 16.84 11.04
CA GLU A 45 -0.75 15.45 10.79
C GLU A 45 -0.20 15.30 9.37
N CYS A 46 0.97 14.69 9.24
CA CYS A 46 1.61 14.41 7.96
C CYS A 46 1.76 12.90 7.77
N ARG A 47 1.36 12.38 6.61
CA ARG A 47 1.31 10.95 6.34
C ARG A 47 2.03 10.62 5.05
N HIS A 48 3.02 9.74 5.12
CA HIS A 48 3.70 9.16 3.95
C HIS A 48 3.21 7.74 3.75
N ILE A 49 2.49 7.54 2.66
CA ILE A 49 1.76 6.32 2.36
C ILE A 49 2.33 5.70 1.09
N GLU A 50 2.67 4.42 1.16
CA GLU A 50 2.95 3.57 0.00
C GLU A 50 1.77 2.60 -0.16
N VAL A 51 1.43 2.25 -1.40
CA VAL A 51 0.26 1.42 -1.72
C VAL A 51 0.72 0.18 -2.49
N GLN A 52 0.46 -0.99 -1.91
CA GLN A 52 0.75 -2.27 -2.53
C GLN A 52 -0.50 -3.16 -2.52
N ALA A 53 -1.34 -2.96 -3.53
CA ALA A 53 -2.58 -3.72 -3.71
C ALA A 53 -2.47 -4.74 -4.84
N SER A 54 -2.67 -6.01 -4.48
CA SER A 54 -2.90 -7.09 -5.45
C SER A 54 -4.10 -7.93 -5.02
N MET A 55 -4.91 -8.37 -5.99
CA MET A 55 -5.96 -9.37 -5.74
C MET A 55 -5.38 -10.78 -5.62
N ARG A 56 -4.26 -11.05 -6.31
CA ARG A 56 -3.60 -12.37 -6.39
C ARG A 56 -2.08 -12.19 -6.26
N PRO A 57 -1.57 -11.97 -5.05
CA PRO A 57 -0.14 -11.76 -4.81
C PRO A 57 0.67 -13.04 -5.09
N VAL A 58 1.63 -12.98 -6.00
CA VAL A 58 2.52 -14.13 -6.33
C VAL A 58 3.93 -13.99 -5.74
N SER A 59 4.34 -12.76 -5.43
CA SER A 59 5.65 -12.40 -4.88
C SER A 59 5.51 -11.73 -3.50
N TYR A 60 6.60 -11.73 -2.76
CA TYR A 60 6.79 -10.92 -1.56
C TYR A 60 6.74 -9.42 -1.91
N ILE A 61 6.50 -8.58 -0.90
CA ILE A 61 6.54 -7.12 -0.98
C ILE A 61 7.99 -6.66 -1.22
N SER A 62 8.90 -7.16 -0.40
CA SER A 62 10.32 -6.93 -0.52
C SER A 62 10.95 -7.78 -1.61
N ARG A 63 12.00 -7.25 -2.24
CA ARG A 63 12.89 -8.05 -3.11
C ARG A 63 13.83 -8.89 -2.26
N VAL A 64 14.43 -9.92 -2.85
CA VAL A 64 15.55 -10.65 -2.26
C VAL A 64 16.64 -9.63 -1.93
N PRO A 65 17.35 -9.73 -0.80
CA PRO A 65 18.39 -8.76 -0.45
C PRO A 65 19.45 -8.67 -1.54
N LYS A 66 20.01 -7.48 -1.78
CA LYS A 66 21.04 -7.27 -2.82
C LYS A 66 22.24 -8.22 -2.64
N ALA A 67 22.60 -8.54 -1.40
CA ALA A 67 23.68 -9.48 -1.11
C ALA A 67 23.40 -10.89 -1.67
N ALA A 68 22.18 -11.41 -1.47
CA ALA A 68 21.77 -12.69 -2.03
C ALA A 68 21.58 -12.62 -3.57
N GLN A 69 21.12 -11.49 -4.10
CA GLN A 69 21.03 -11.29 -5.56
C GLN A 69 22.40 -11.35 -6.25
N ARG A 70 23.43 -10.74 -5.65
CA ARG A 70 24.82 -10.81 -6.16
C ARG A 70 25.37 -12.23 -6.19
N ARG A 71 24.84 -13.14 -5.37
CA ARG A 71 25.15 -14.58 -5.36
C ARG A 71 24.32 -15.38 -6.37
N GLY A 72 23.58 -14.71 -7.26
CA GLY A 72 22.82 -15.32 -8.35
C GLY A 72 21.34 -15.57 -8.05
N LYS A 73 20.83 -15.18 -6.88
CA LYS A 73 19.42 -15.38 -6.53
C LYS A 73 18.53 -14.35 -7.22
N ALA A 74 17.47 -14.81 -7.90
CA ALA A 74 16.53 -13.92 -8.59
C ALA A 74 15.82 -12.96 -7.60
N ALA A 75 15.70 -11.68 -7.98
CA ALA A 75 15.18 -10.61 -7.12
C ALA A 75 13.76 -10.89 -6.56
N ASN A 76 12.93 -11.63 -7.28
CA ASN A 76 11.55 -11.96 -6.89
C ASN A 76 11.38 -13.43 -6.49
N SER A 77 12.47 -14.13 -6.15
CA SER A 77 12.41 -15.53 -5.75
C SER A 77 11.43 -15.75 -4.60
N SER A 78 10.57 -16.76 -4.77
CA SER A 78 9.58 -17.19 -3.77
C SER A 78 10.18 -18.03 -2.66
N LYS A 79 11.38 -18.61 -2.85
CA LYS A 79 12.11 -19.35 -1.81
C LYS A 79 12.98 -18.37 -1.04
N ARG A 80 12.60 -18.06 0.20
CA ARG A 80 13.31 -17.15 1.11
C ARG A 80 13.65 -17.90 2.38
N THR A 81 14.88 -17.73 2.88
CA THR A 81 15.14 -18.00 4.30
C THR A 81 14.59 -16.85 5.14
N ASP A 82 14.38 -17.09 6.43
CA ASP A 82 13.94 -16.03 7.36
C ASP A 82 14.88 -14.83 7.34
N GLU A 83 16.18 -15.08 7.26
CA GLU A 83 17.19 -14.02 7.21
C GLU A 83 17.09 -13.20 5.92
N GLU A 84 16.94 -13.86 4.77
CA GLU A 84 16.73 -13.14 3.50
C GLU A 84 15.44 -12.34 3.50
N LEU A 85 14.40 -12.80 4.20
CA LEU A 85 13.15 -12.06 4.33
C LEU A 85 13.35 -10.81 5.20
N ARG A 86 14.01 -10.94 6.36
CA ARG A 86 14.33 -9.81 7.26
C ARG A 86 15.20 -8.76 6.57
N GLU A 87 16.32 -9.17 5.98
CA GLU A 87 17.22 -8.28 5.25
C GLU A 87 16.49 -7.59 4.08
N GLY A 88 15.65 -8.34 3.35
CA GLY A 88 14.92 -7.83 2.20
C GLY A 88 13.92 -6.75 2.61
N VAL A 89 13.19 -7.00 3.70
CA VAL A 89 12.28 -6.02 4.33
C VAL A 89 13.06 -4.78 4.77
N ALA A 90 14.21 -4.92 5.43
CA ALA A 90 15.00 -3.79 5.88
C ALA A 90 15.51 -2.91 4.70
N GLU A 91 15.98 -3.53 3.61
CA GLU A 91 16.37 -2.83 2.39
C GLU A 91 15.19 -2.13 1.71
N TRP A 92 14.03 -2.79 1.67
CA TRP A 92 12.79 -2.25 1.11
C TRP A 92 12.29 -1.04 1.91
N VAL A 93 12.22 -1.15 3.25
CA VAL A 93 11.83 -0.04 4.14
C VAL A 93 12.78 1.15 3.97
N THR A 94 14.08 0.87 3.88
CA THR A 94 15.08 1.94 3.68
C THR A 94 14.84 2.67 2.36
N THR A 95 14.57 1.92 1.29
CA THR A 95 14.31 2.48 -0.04
C THR A 95 13.01 3.26 -0.09
N LYS A 96 11.94 2.74 0.53
CA LYS A 96 10.62 3.34 0.48
C LYS A 96 10.46 4.53 1.42
N TYR A 97 10.97 4.46 2.65
CA TYR A 97 10.69 5.46 3.69
C TYR A 97 11.90 6.21 4.26
N LYS A 98 13.13 5.70 4.07
CA LYS A 98 14.33 6.32 4.66
C LYS A 98 15.29 6.88 3.62
N HIS A 99 14.88 6.93 2.35
CA HIS A 99 15.73 7.44 1.28
C HIS A 99 15.99 8.94 1.47
N PRO A 100 17.24 9.43 1.50
CA PRO A 100 17.54 10.82 1.84
C PRO A 100 16.82 11.86 0.97
N ARG A 101 16.64 11.57 -0.33
CA ARG A 101 15.90 12.47 -1.23
C ARG A 101 14.41 12.58 -0.89
N LYS A 102 13.78 11.49 -0.42
CA LYS A 102 12.37 11.51 0.02
C LYS A 102 12.23 12.34 1.28
N LEU A 103 13.10 12.09 2.27
CA LEU A 103 13.12 12.83 3.53
C LEU A 103 13.34 14.33 3.30
N SER A 104 14.32 14.70 2.46
CA SER A 104 14.57 16.10 2.13
C SER A 104 13.39 16.78 1.41
N LEU A 105 12.66 16.05 0.58
CA LEU A 105 11.47 16.59 -0.08
C LEU A 105 10.33 16.78 0.92
N MET A 106 10.06 15.78 1.75
CA MET A 106 9.02 15.84 2.78
C MET A 106 9.27 16.99 3.76
N GLU A 107 10.52 17.19 4.19
CA GLU A 107 10.92 18.31 5.05
C GLU A 107 10.70 19.70 4.38
N LYS A 108 10.85 19.78 3.05
CA LYS A 108 10.57 21.01 2.29
C LYS A 108 9.07 21.27 2.12
N LEU A 109 8.27 20.20 1.99
CA LEU A 109 6.81 20.30 1.86
C LEU A 109 6.17 20.68 3.19
N TRP A 110 6.56 19.99 4.26
CA TRP A 110 6.12 20.31 5.61
C TRP A 110 7.12 19.83 6.64
N ARG A 111 7.52 20.74 7.53
CA ARG A 111 8.38 20.43 8.67
C ARG A 111 7.54 19.80 9.76
N GLY A 112 7.70 18.50 9.98
CA GLY A 112 6.89 17.78 10.96
C GLY A 112 7.17 16.30 10.96
N ASN A 113 6.48 15.60 11.86
CA ASN A 113 6.57 14.15 11.95
C ASN A 113 5.67 13.52 10.90
N TRP A 114 6.31 12.87 9.93
CA TRP A 114 5.61 12.09 8.91
C TRP A 114 5.41 10.66 9.42
N SER A 115 4.14 10.25 9.58
CA SER A 115 3.82 8.84 9.76
C SER A 115 4.24 8.05 8.51
N LYS A 116 4.59 6.78 8.71
CA LYS A 116 4.97 5.87 7.63
C LYS A 116 3.93 4.78 7.54
N GLU A 117 3.30 4.66 6.40
CA GLU A 117 2.14 3.78 6.24
C GLU A 117 2.26 2.96 4.97
N LEU A 118 1.76 1.73 5.03
CA LEU A 118 1.64 0.84 3.90
C LEU A 118 0.20 0.35 3.79
N VAL A 119 -0.46 0.65 2.68
CA VAL A 119 -1.76 0.09 2.35
C VAL A 119 -1.54 -1.19 1.57
N ILE A 120 -2.04 -2.31 2.08
CA ILE A 120 -1.98 -3.62 1.42
C ILE A 120 -3.37 -4.20 1.22
N ASN A 121 -3.52 -5.08 0.23
CA ASN A 121 -4.68 -5.97 0.14
C ASN A 121 -4.27 -7.39 0.57
N ASN A 122 -4.42 -8.36 -0.33
CA ASN A 122 -3.87 -9.70 -0.16
C ASN A 122 -2.35 -9.65 -0.30
N VAL A 123 -1.65 -10.36 0.58
CA VAL A 123 -0.19 -10.54 0.53
C VAL A 123 0.18 -12.01 0.38
N LYS A 124 1.41 -12.27 -0.08
CA LYS A 124 1.95 -13.62 -0.16
C LYS A 124 2.29 -14.20 1.23
N SER A 125 2.73 -13.34 2.15
CA SER A 125 3.25 -13.74 3.46
C SER A 125 2.86 -12.70 4.50
N GLU A 126 2.12 -13.13 5.52
CA GLU A 126 1.78 -12.28 6.66
C GLU A 126 2.98 -12.11 7.61
N ASP A 127 3.92 -13.05 7.63
CA ASP A 127 5.19 -12.91 8.37
C ASP A 127 6.01 -11.72 7.84
N GLU A 128 6.02 -11.52 6.51
CA GLU A 128 6.64 -10.33 5.90
C GLU A 128 5.96 -9.04 6.37
N VAL A 129 4.62 -9.04 6.46
CA VAL A 129 3.86 -7.87 6.94
C VAL A 129 4.20 -7.59 8.41
N ALA A 130 4.35 -8.62 9.24
CA ALA A 130 4.78 -8.48 10.63
C ALA A 130 6.18 -7.86 10.73
N LEU A 131 7.12 -8.29 9.88
CA LEU A 131 8.46 -7.69 9.80
C LEU A 131 8.42 -6.22 9.38
N ILE A 132 7.63 -5.87 8.36
CA ILE A 132 7.45 -4.48 7.92
C ILE A 132 6.87 -3.63 9.05
N LYS A 133 5.84 -4.13 9.75
CA LYS A 133 5.26 -3.47 10.92
C LYS A 133 6.30 -3.25 12.02
N GLY A 134 7.20 -4.22 12.24
CA GLY A 134 8.32 -4.13 13.19
C GLY A 134 9.28 -2.97 12.93
N HIS A 135 9.30 -2.40 11.73
CA HIS A 135 10.05 -1.18 11.41
C HIS A 135 9.32 0.14 11.70
N GLY A 136 8.19 0.08 12.42
CA GLY A 136 7.37 1.25 12.74
C GLY A 136 6.51 1.74 11.58
N ILE A 137 6.19 0.86 10.62
CA ILE A 137 5.29 1.15 9.51
C ILE A 137 3.88 0.76 9.92
N ARG A 138 2.93 1.69 9.84
CA ARG A 138 1.51 1.40 10.06
C ARG A 138 0.95 0.64 8.87
N ILE A 139 0.36 -0.53 9.11
CA ILE A 139 -0.27 -1.34 8.07
C ILE A 139 -1.76 -1.02 8.02
N LEU A 140 -2.25 -0.68 6.84
CA LEU A 140 -3.68 -0.50 6.55
C LEU A 140 -4.12 -1.54 5.54
N ARG A 141 -5.32 -2.11 5.70
CA ARG A 141 -5.90 -3.00 4.68
C ARG A 141 -6.78 -2.20 3.73
N LEU A 142 -6.64 -2.43 2.43
CA LEU A 142 -7.45 -1.77 1.41
C LEU A 142 -8.94 -2.07 1.60
N VAL A 143 -9.30 -3.27 2.07
CA VAL A 143 -10.70 -3.63 2.39
C VAL A 143 -11.29 -2.72 3.48
N ASP A 144 -10.49 -2.32 4.47
CA ASP A 144 -10.93 -1.42 5.55
C ASP A 144 -11.10 0.01 5.03
N VAL A 145 -10.19 0.45 4.16
CA VAL A 145 -10.27 1.74 3.45
C VAL A 145 -11.56 1.83 2.64
N VAL A 146 -11.85 0.82 1.81
CA VAL A 146 -13.07 0.75 1.00
C VAL A 146 -14.32 0.71 1.88
N SER A 147 -14.30 -0.06 2.96
CA SER A 147 -15.42 -0.14 3.90
C SER A 147 -15.68 1.19 4.61
N SER A 148 -14.63 1.93 4.95
CA SER A 148 -14.73 3.28 5.51
C SER A 148 -15.36 4.27 4.55
N LEU A 149 -15.05 4.18 3.25
CA LEU A 149 -15.64 5.03 2.21
C LEU A 149 -17.15 4.81 2.10
N LYS A 150 -17.60 3.55 2.08
CA LYS A 150 -19.03 3.18 1.96
C LYS A 150 -19.90 3.74 3.08
N LYS A 151 -19.39 3.79 4.31
CA LYS A 151 -20.15 4.26 5.49
C LYS A 151 -20.44 5.77 5.46
N ARG A 152 -19.68 6.56 4.68
CA ARG A 152 -19.82 8.03 4.64
C ARG A 152 -20.86 8.54 3.63
N GLY A 153 -21.63 7.65 3.00
CA GLY A 153 -22.93 7.99 2.40
C GLY A 153 -22.92 8.73 1.07
N ASP A 154 -21.99 9.65 0.83
CA ASP A 154 -22.05 10.52 -0.36
C ASP A 154 -20.94 10.18 -1.35
N PHE A 155 -21.28 9.42 -2.39
CA PHE A 155 -20.41 9.25 -3.55
C PHE A 155 -20.71 10.37 -4.55
N THR A 156 -19.78 11.30 -4.73
CA THR A 156 -19.81 12.22 -5.87
C THR A 156 -19.57 11.44 -7.17
N ALA A 157 -20.04 11.97 -8.30
CA ALA A 157 -20.13 11.27 -9.59
C ALA A 157 -18.84 10.60 -10.09
N ALA A 158 -17.65 11.04 -9.64
CA ALA A 158 -16.38 10.40 -9.99
C ALA A 158 -16.08 9.12 -9.17
N GLY A 159 -16.68 8.96 -7.99
CA GLY A 159 -16.45 7.85 -7.05
C GLY A 159 -17.34 6.62 -7.26
N ALA A 160 -18.47 6.77 -7.96
CA ALA A 160 -19.46 5.71 -8.17
C ALA A 160 -18.90 4.57 -9.06
N ASP A 161 -18.23 4.93 -10.15
CA ASP A 161 -17.63 3.97 -11.10
C ASP A 161 -16.59 3.05 -10.43
N PHE A 162 -15.89 3.54 -9.40
CA PHE A 162 -14.90 2.76 -8.66
C PHE A 162 -15.53 1.67 -7.78
N VAL A 163 -16.69 1.96 -7.18
CA VAL A 163 -17.43 1.00 -6.36
C VAL A 163 -17.97 -0.13 -7.25
N ASP A 164 -18.46 0.22 -8.43
CA ASP A 164 -18.93 -0.75 -9.43
C ASP A 164 -17.78 -1.65 -9.91
N LEU A 165 -16.59 -1.11 -10.15
CA LEU A 165 -15.39 -1.91 -10.50
C LEU A 165 -14.98 -2.89 -9.40
N ILE A 166 -15.05 -2.48 -8.13
CA ILE A 166 -14.75 -3.35 -6.98
C ILE A 166 -15.81 -4.47 -6.89
N HIS A 167 -17.08 -4.14 -7.08
CA HIS A 167 -18.18 -5.10 -7.04
C HIS A 167 -18.22 -6.06 -8.23
N MET A 168 -17.80 -5.63 -9.42
CA MET A 168 -17.59 -6.53 -10.56
C MET A 168 -16.51 -7.58 -10.26
N GLY A 169 -15.44 -7.19 -9.54
CA GLY A 169 -14.39 -8.12 -9.10
C GLY A 169 -14.87 -9.15 -8.07
N GLU A 170 -15.72 -8.75 -7.12
CA GLU A 170 -16.34 -9.64 -6.13
C GLU A 170 -17.32 -10.64 -6.78
N SER A 171 -18.13 -10.17 -7.73
CA SER A 171 -19.12 -10.98 -8.45
C SER A 171 -18.45 -12.06 -9.32
N ALA A 172 -17.33 -11.73 -9.96
CA ALA A 172 -16.53 -12.67 -10.75
C ALA A 172 -15.89 -13.80 -9.90
N GLN A 173 -15.54 -13.52 -8.63
CA GLN A 173 -15.02 -14.53 -7.71
C GLN A 173 -16.11 -15.47 -7.19
N GLN A 174 -17.32 -14.97 -6.95
CA GLN A 174 -18.46 -15.78 -6.51
C GLN A 174 -18.97 -16.72 -7.61
N GLY A 175 -19.01 -16.25 -8.87
CA GLY A 175 -19.34 -17.09 -10.02
C GLY A 175 -18.35 -18.23 -10.26
N ALA A 176 -17.04 -17.96 -10.15
CA ALA A 176 -16.00 -18.97 -10.31
C ALA A 176 -16.01 -20.03 -9.19
N ALA A 177 -16.31 -19.63 -7.95
CA ALA A 177 -16.44 -20.55 -6.82
C ALA A 177 -17.69 -21.44 -6.92
N ALA A 178 -18.81 -20.91 -7.44
CA ALA A 178 -20.03 -21.68 -7.69
C ALA A 178 -19.83 -22.73 -8.80
N ASP A 179 -19.15 -22.38 -9.89
CA ASP A 179 -18.84 -23.30 -11.00
C ASP A 179 -17.86 -24.42 -10.59
N ALA A 180 -16.86 -24.11 -9.76
CA ALA A 180 -15.93 -25.10 -9.24
C ALA A 180 -16.62 -26.14 -8.32
N LYS A 181 -17.67 -25.73 -7.61
CA LYS A 181 -18.47 -26.62 -6.74
C LYS A 181 -19.40 -27.53 -7.55
N LYS A 182 -19.89 -27.06 -8.70
CA LYS A 182 -20.78 -27.80 -9.61
C LYS A 182 -20.07 -28.87 -10.45
N ARG A 183 -18.74 -28.75 -10.64
CA ARG A 183 -17.90 -29.73 -11.36
C ARG A 183 -17.34 -30.85 -10.47
N ARG A 184 -17.63 -30.83 -9.17
CA ARG A 184 -17.14 -31.80 -8.16
C ARG A 184 -18.23 -32.67 -7.54
N GLY A 185 -19.49 -32.51 -7.96
CA GLY A 185 -20.61 -33.40 -7.63
C GLY A 185 -21.11 -34.07 -8.90
#